data_AF-A0A9D1A104-F1
#
_entry.id   AF-A0A9D1A104-F1
#
_cell.length_a   1.000
_cell.length_b   1.000
_cell.length_c   1.000
_cell.angle_alpha   90.00
_cell.angle_beta   90.00
_cell.angle_gamma   90.00
#
_symmetry.space_group_name_H-M   'P 1'
#
loop_
_entity.id
_entity.type
_entity.pdbx_description
1 polymer ?
#
loop_
_entity_poly.entity_id
_entity_poly.type
_entity_poly.pdbx_seq_one_letter_code
_entity_poly.pdbx_strand_id
1 'polypeptide(L)'
;MAKYDYLIVGAGLTSAVFAHEAAKLGKTCLVIDRRDHVAGNVYTKEVEGINVHVYGAHIFHTSLEPVWRYVNQFAEFNNYVNSPVAVYKDELYNMPFNMNTFSKMWGVRTPAEAQAKIEEQKAAEAIEEPRNLEEQALSLVGRDIFEKLVKGYTEKQWGRDCKDLPASIIKRLPVRFIYDNNYFNDRWQGIPMGGYT
;
A
#
# COMPACT_ATOMS: atom_id res chain seq x y z
N MET A 1 38.05 -25.37 -5.98
CA MET A 1 36.64 -25.44 -5.55
C MET A 1 36.07 -24.03 -5.55
N ALA A 2 34.80 -23.86 -5.92
CA ALA A 2 34.14 -22.57 -5.77
C ALA A 2 34.08 -22.20 -4.28
N LYS A 3 34.40 -20.94 -3.93
CA LYS A 3 34.43 -20.46 -2.54
C LYS A 3 33.01 -20.39 -1.91
N TYR A 4 31.98 -20.29 -2.74
CA TYR A 4 30.58 -20.20 -2.35
C TYR A 4 29.72 -21.09 -3.25
N ASP A 5 28.63 -21.64 -2.73
CA ASP A 5 27.61 -22.37 -3.50
C ASP A 5 26.73 -21.42 -4.32
N TYR A 6 26.41 -20.24 -3.78
CA TYR A 6 25.55 -19.23 -4.42
C TYR A 6 26.18 -17.84 -4.41
N LEU A 7 26.04 -17.13 -5.54
CA LEU A 7 26.21 -15.68 -5.65
C LEU A 7 24.82 -15.05 -5.78
N ILE A 8 24.48 -14.14 -4.88
CA ILE A 8 23.18 -13.47 -4.81
C ILE A 8 23.41 -11.98 -5.03
N VAL A 9 22.68 -11.39 -5.98
CA VAL A 9 22.81 -9.96 -6.33
C VAL A 9 21.59 -9.19 -5.82
N GLY A 10 21.85 -8.18 -4.99
CA GLY A 10 20.87 -7.43 -4.22
C GLY A 10 20.69 -8.01 -2.82
N ALA A 11 20.60 -7.14 -1.81
CA ALA A 11 20.44 -7.49 -0.39
C ALA A 11 19.04 -7.12 0.16
N GLY A 12 18.01 -7.15 -0.70
CA GLY A 12 16.61 -6.96 -0.29
C GLY A 12 15.98 -8.19 0.37
N LEU A 13 14.71 -8.09 0.75
CA LEU A 13 13.97 -9.16 1.44
C LEU A 13 14.06 -10.53 0.73
N THR A 14 13.88 -10.57 -0.59
CA THR A 14 13.97 -11.83 -1.36
C THR A 14 15.32 -12.52 -1.17
N SER A 15 16.41 -11.76 -1.30
CA SER A 15 17.77 -12.28 -1.15
C SER A 15 18.08 -12.67 0.28
N ALA A 16 17.62 -11.89 1.26
CA ALA A 16 17.80 -12.21 2.68
C ALA A 16 17.10 -13.53 3.05
N VAL A 17 15.85 -13.71 2.61
CA VAL A 17 15.09 -14.96 2.81
C VAL A 17 15.78 -16.13 2.12
N PHE A 18 16.16 -15.98 0.85
CA PHE A 18 16.84 -17.05 0.12
C PHE A 18 18.16 -17.45 0.77
N ALA A 19 19.01 -16.47 1.12
CA ALA A 19 20.29 -16.73 1.76
C ALA A 19 20.12 -17.44 3.09
N HIS A 20 19.11 -17.06 3.89
CA HIS A 20 18.79 -17.71 5.16
C HIS A 20 18.35 -19.17 4.97
N GLU A 21 17.45 -19.44 4.04
CA GLU A 21 16.99 -20.81 3.76
C GLU A 21 18.09 -21.68 3.15
N ALA A 22 18.93 -21.13 2.26
CA ALA A 22 20.08 -21.83 1.72
C ALA A 22 21.11 -22.17 2.82
N ALA A 23 21.38 -21.24 3.73
CA ALA A 23 22.28 -21.46 4.86
C ALA A 23 21.78 -22.56 5.80
N LYS A 24 20.47 -22.66 6.06
CA LYS A 24 19.88 -23.78 6.82
C LYS A 24 20.12 -25.14 6.18
N LEU A 25 20.28 -25.19 4.85
CA LEU A 25 20.62 -26.40 4.09
C LEU A 25 22.14 -26.63 3.97
N GLY A 26 22.95 -25.89 4.75
CA GLY A 26 24.41 -26.00 4.76
C GLY A 26 25.09 -25.38 3.54
N LYS A 27 24.39 -24.53 2.78
CA LYS A 27 24.94 -23.86 1.59
C LYS A 27 25.57 -22.53 1.94
N THR A 28 26.69 -22.23 1.29
CA THR A 28 27.42 -20.97 1.45
C THR A 28 26.97 -19.96 0.40
N CYS A 29 26.64 -18.74 0.84
CA CYS A 29 26.17 -17.67 -0.03
C CYS A 29 27.10 -16.45 0.04
N LEU A 30 27.41 -15.86 -1.11
CA LEU A 30 27.94 -14.50 -1.21
C LEU A 30 26.82 -13.57 -1.67
N VAL A 31 26.40 -12.66 -0.80
CA VAL A 31 25.43 -11.61 -1.15
C VAL A 31 26.20 -10.33 -1.45
N ILE A 32 25.90 -9.72 -2.61
CA ILE A 32 26.45 -8.42 -3.00
C ILE A 32 25.31 -7.44 -3.25
N ASP A 33 25.49 -6.18 -2.89
CA ASP A 33 24.59 -5.10 -3.28
C ASP A 33 25.43 -3.94 -3.82
N ARG A 34 24.82 -3.14 -4.70
CA ARG A 34 25.43 -1.90 -5.20
C ARG A 34 25.29 -0.75 -4.19
N ARG A 35 24.34 -0.85 -3.26
CA ARG A 35 24.13 0.11 -2.17
C ARG A 35 25.10 -0.20 -1.03
N ASP A 36 25.36 0.80 -0.21
CA ASP A 36 26.20 0.72 0.98
C ASP A 36 25.46 0.20 2.22
N HIS A 37 24.23 -0.30 2.03
CA HIS A 37 23.37 -0.82 3.09
C HIS A 37 22.57 -2.04 2.61
N VAL A 38 22.04 -2.81 3.56
CA VAL A 38 21.20 -3.99 3.32
C VAL A 38 19.71 -3.61 3.22
N ALA A 39 18.84 -4.61 3.08
CA ALA A 39 17.37 -4.54 3.07
C ALA A 39 16.73 -3.84 1.86
N GLY A 40 17.52 -3.33 0.91
CA GLY A 40 16.96 -2.72 -0.30
C GLY A 40 16.06 -1.53 0.01
N ASN A 41 14.83 -1.51 -0.49
CA ASN A 41 13.92 -0.37 -0.28
C ASN A 41 13.28 -0.33 1.11
N VAL A 42 13.25 -1.44 1.85
CA VAL A 42 12.73 -1.43 3.22
C VAL A 42 13.74 -0.92 4.24
N TYR A 43 14.94 -0.52 3.79
CA TYR A 43 16.00 0.02 4.66
C TYR A 43 15.50 1.16 5.55
N THR A 44 15.82 1.05 6.84
CA THR A 44 15.56 2.09 7.84
C THR A 44 16.88 2.70 8.31
N LYS A 45 16.86 4.00 8.57
CA LYS A 45 18.00 4.73 9.13
C LYS A 45 17.57 5.45 10.38
N GLU A 46 18.31 5.27 11.48
CA GLU A 46 18.06 6.05 12.68
C GLU A 46 18.46 7.52 12.45
N VAL A 47 17.52 8.42 12.72
CA VAL A 47 17.70 9.87 12.72
C VAL A 47 17.10 10.40 14.02
N GLU A 48 17.94 10.95 14.89
CA GLU A 48 17.52 11.51 16.19
C GLU A 48 16.73 10.51 17.06
N GLY A 49 17.12 9.23 17.04
CA GLY A 49 16.44 8.15 17.77
C GLY A 49 15.15 7.64 17.11
N ILE A 50 14.86 8.07 15.87
CA ILE A 50 13.68 7.64 15.10
C ILE A 50 14.14 6.81 13.90
N ASN A 51 13.55 5.62 13.74
CA ASN A 51 13.79 4.78 12.56
C ASN A 51 13.02 5.32 11.35
N VAL A 52 13.75 5.97 10.44
CA VAL A 52 13.19 6.59 9.22
C VAL A 52 13.28 5.63 8.05
N HIS A 53 12.18 5.42 7.34
CA HIS A 53 12.14 4.61 6.13
C HIS A 53 12.66 5.44 4.96
N VAL A 54 13.86 5.12 4.48
CA VAL A 54 14.59 6.01 3.55
C VAL A 54 13.94 6.07 2.16
N TYR A 55 13.32 4.97 1.72
CA TYR A 55 12.78 4.84 0.36
C TYR A 55 11.26 4.74 0.32
N GLY A 56 10.59 5.48 1.21
CA GLY A 56 9.14 5.50 1.35
C GLY A 56 8.65 4.64 2.52
N ALA A 57 7.46 4.95 3.01
CA ALA A 57 6.85 4.21 4.12
C ALA A 57 6.62 2.75 3.72
N HIS A 58 7.02 1.83 4.59
CA HIS A 58 6.84 0.38 4.40
C HIS A 58 6.13 -0.15 5.62
N ILE A 59 4.89 -0.59 5.45
CA ILE A 59 4.10 -1.16 6.53
C ILE A 59 4.02 -2.66 6.24
N PHE A 60 4.41 -3.52 7.18
CA PHE A 60 4.28 -4.94 6.98
C PHE A 60 2.82 -5.34 7.16
N HIS A 61 2.27 -6.08 6.21
CA HIS A 61 0.94 -6.66 6.32
C HIS A 61 0.87 -7.99 5.56
N THR A 62 0.14 -8.97 6.10
CA THR A 62 -0.08 -10.27 5.44
C THR A 62 -1.27 -11.01 6.06
N SER A 63 -1.95 -11.82 5.26
CA SER A 63 -2.92 -12.82 5.73
C SER A 63 -2.37 -14.24 5.70
N LEU A 64 -1.09 -14.41 5.33
CA LEU A 64 -0.43 -15.70 5.26
C LEU A 64 0.26 -15.99 6.60
N GLU A 65 -0.34 -16.89 7.38
CA GLU A 65 0.20 -17.28 8.70
C GLU A 65 1.65 -17.77 8.64
N PRO A 66 2.06 -18.60 7.66
CA PRO A 66 3.45 -19.04 7.57
C PRO A 66 4.42 -17.87 7.40
N VAL A 67 4.03 -16.83 6.67
CA VAL A 67 4.86 -15.63 6.44
C VAL A 67 4.94 -14.79 7.72
N TRP A 68 3.81 -14.58 8.41
CA TRP A 68 3.80 -13.87 9.69
C TRP A 68 4.69 -14.55 10.74
N ARG A 69 4.53 -15.87 10.90
CA ARG A 69 5.38 -16.68 11.79
C ARG A 69 6.85 -16.66 11.37
N TYR A 70 7.14 -16.58 10.08
CA TYR A 70 8.49 -16.51 9.56
C TYR A 70 9.19 -15.22 9.98
N VAL A 71 8.58 -14.07 9.69
CA VAL A 71 9.21 -12.77 9.98
C VAL A 71 9.35 -12.51 11.48
N ASN A 72 8.44 -13.06 12.30
CA ASN A 72 8.50 -12.96 13.76
C ASN A 72 9.62 -13.81 14.40
N GLN A 73 10.37 -14.62 13.62
CA GLN A 73 11.61 -15.24 14.10
C GLN A 73 12.78 -14.25 14.16
N PHE A 74 12.68 -13.11 13.45
CA PHE A 74 13.78 -12.16 13.28
C PHE A 74 13.53 -10.82 13.96
N ALA A 75 12.26 -10.44 14.13
CA ALA A 75 11.89 -9.19 14.79
C ALA A 75 10.54 -9.34 15.49
N GLU A 76 10.39 -8.67 16.63
CA GLU A 76 9.08 -8.44 17.23
C GLU A 76 8.37 -7.32 16.46
N PHE A 77 7.07 -7.44 16.23
CA PHE A 77 6.27 -6.43 15.53
C PHE A 77 5.32 -5.73 16.50
N ASN A 78 5.19 -4.41 16.35
CA ASN A 78 4.14 -3.67 17.05
C ASN A 78 2.77 -3.85 16.38
N ASN A 79 1.74 -3.28 17.00
CA ASN A 79 0.36 -3.30 16.54
C ASN A 79 -0.02 -2.08 15.68
N TYR A 80 0.95 -1.43 15.02
CA TYR A 80 0.67 -0.27 14.18
C TYR A 80 -0.35 -0.60 13.09
N VAL A 81 -1.38 0.24 12.97
CA VAL A 81 -2.39 0.16 11.92
C VAL A 81 -2.24 1.36 10.99
N ASN A 82 -2.02 1.10 9.71
CA ASN A 82 -1.93 2.16 8.71
C ASN A 82 -3.30 2.79 8.46
N SER A 83 -3.44 4.07 8.77
CA SER A 83 -4.67 4.84 8.53
C SER A 83 -4.34 6.20 7.90
N PRO A 84 -4.00 6.22 6.60
CA PRO A 84 -3.65 7.45 5.90
C PRO A 84 -4.79 8.46 5.88
N VAL A 85 -4.43 9.73 5.76
CA VAL A 85 -5.36 10.84 5.57
C VAL A 85 -4.99 11.56 4.27
N ALA A 86 -5.99 11.83 3.44
CA ALA A 86 -5.86 12.62 2.24
C ALA A 86 -6.17 14.10 2.54
N VAL A 87 -5.31 14.98 2.03
CA VAL A 87 -5.50 16.44 2.08
C VAL A 87 -5.98 16.91 0.71
N TYR A 88 -7.17 17.51 0.64
CA TYR A 88 -7.70 18.13 -0.57
C TYR A 88 -8.08 19.58 -0.27
N LYS A 89 -7.26 20.53 -0.73
CA LYS A 89 -7.37 21.95 -0.37
C LYS A 89 -7.39 22.09 1.17
N ASP A 90 -8.43 22.69 1.73
CA ASP A 90 -8.61 22.87 3.18
C ASP A 90 -9.38 21.70 3.85
N GLU A 91 -9.65 20.61 3.11
CA GLU A 91 -10.39 19.45 3.59
C GLU A 91 -9.47 18.27 3.90
N LEU A 92 -9.82 17.51 4.93
CA LEU A 92 -9.16 16.25 5.33
C LEU A 92 -10.13 15.09 5.21
N TYR A 93 -9.69 14.00 4.59
CA TYR A 93 -10.47 12.80 4.35
C TYR A 93 -9.72 11.54 4.81
N ASN A 94 -10.38 10.65 5.54
CA ASN A 94 -9.80 9.35 5.89
C ASN A 94 -9.71 8.42 4.66
N MET A 95 -8.66 7.60 4.65
CA MET A 95 -8.45 6.54 3.68
C MET A 95 -8.44 5.18 4.40
N PRO A 96 -8.84 4.08 3.73
CA PRO A 96 -9.38 4.02 2.36
C PRO A 96 -10.80 4.60 2.31
N PHE A 97 -11.46 4.58 1.15
CA PHE A 97 -12.82 5.09 1.03
C PHE A 97 -13.78 4.29 1.90
N ASN A 98 -14.22 4.89 3.01
CA ASN A 98 -15.07 4.25 3.98
C ASN A 98 -16.15 5.22 4.52
N MET A 99 -16.98 4.79 5.46
CA MET A 99 -18.05 5.66 5.98
C MET A 99 -17.53 6.98 6.60
N ASN A 100 -16.32 7.02 7.16
CA ASN A 100 -15.69 8.28 7.59
C ASN A 100 -15.49 9.25 6.40
N THR A 101 -15.03 8.72 5.27
CA THR A 101 -14.87 9.49 4.02
C THR A 101 -16.22 10.00 3.52
N PHE A 102 -17.21 9.11 3.39
CA PHE A 102 -18.52 9.44 2.82
C PHE A 102 -19.30 10.40 3.71
N SER A 103 -19.27 10.20 5.03
CA SER A 103 -19.93 11.09 5.98
C SER A 103 -19.33 12.50 5.92
N LYS A 104 -18.00 12.62 5.84
CA LYS A 104 -17.34 13.92 5.70
C LYS A 104 -17.62 14.58 4.35
N MET A 105 -17.74 13.79 3.28
CA MET A 105 -17.92 14.29 1.91
C MET A 105 -19.36 14.74 1.64
N TRP A 106 -20.34 13.96 2.09
CA TRP A 106 -21.75 14.12 1.70
C TRP A 106 -22.71 14.34 2.87
N GLY A 107 -22.23 14.29 4.11
CA GLY A 107 -23.07 14.40 5.30
C GLY A 107 -23.96 13.18 5.56
N VAL A 108 -23.76 12.09 4.82
CA VAL A 108 -24.48 10.82 5.00
C VAL A 108 -24.11 10.16 6.33
N ARG A 109 -25.03 9.37 6.89
CA ARG A 109 -24.87 8.72 8.20
C ARG A 109 -24.92 7.21 8.11
N THR A 110 -25.62 6.67 7.12
CA THR A 110 -25.83 5.23 6.96
C THR A 110 -25.13 4.66 5.72
N PRO A 111 -24.74 3.38 5.77
CA PRO A 111 -24.26 2.62 4.60
C PRO A 111 -25.15 2.77 3.36
N ALA A 112 -26.48 2.70 3.54
CA ALA A 112 -27.44 2.77 2.45
C ALA A 112 -27.45 4.14 1.75
N GLU A 113 -27.37 5.23 2.52
CA GLU A 113 -27.26 6.59 1.97
C GLU A 113 -25.97 6.78 1.18
N ALA A 114 -24.84 6.30 1.72
CA ALA A 114 -23.55 6.38 1.02
C ALA A 114 -23.56 5.57 -0.28
N GLN A 115 -24.12 4.36 -0.26
CA GLN A 115 -24.24 3.51 -1.44
C GLN A 115 -25.15 4.15 -2.49
N ALA A 116 -26.30 4.68 -2.07
CA ALA A 116 -27.21 5.39 -2.97
C ALA A 116 -26.51 6.59 -3.65
N LYS A 117 -25.69 7.35 -2.91
CA LYS A 117 -24.98 8.50 -3.48
C LYS A 117 -23.91 8.10 -4.50
N ILE A 118 -23.19 7.00 -4.24
CA ILE A 118 -22.22 6.45 -5.19
C ILE A 118 -22.92 5.95 -6.46
N GLU A 119 -24.02 5.19 -6.33
CA GLU A 119 -24.76 4.68 -7.48
C GLU A 119 -25.42 5.80 -8.30
N GLU A 120 -25.93 6.86 -7.66
CA GLU A 120 -26.43 8.07 -8.32
C GLU A 120 -25.34 8.69 -9.22
N GLN A 121 -24.13 8.87 -8.70
CA GLN A 121 -23.03 9.45 -9.46
C GLN A 121 -22.56 8.52 -10.58
N LYS A 122 -22.40 7.22 -10.32
CA LYS A 122 -22.03 6.24 -11.35
C LYS A 122 -23.04 6.21 -12.51
N ALA A 123 -24.34 6.26 -12.19
CA ALA A 123 -25.39 6.30 -13.20
C ALA A 123 -25.33 7.57 -14.05
N ALA A 124 -24.97 8.71 -13.45
CA ALA A 124 -24.81 9.98 -14.17
C ALA A 124 -23.61 9.96 -15.15
N GLU A 125 -22.55 9.22 -14.84
CA GLU A 125 -21.41 9.06 -15.75
C GLU A 125 -21.73 8.15 -16.95
N ALA A 126 -22.67 7.20 -16.79
CA ALA A 126 -23.13 6.28 -17.84
C ALA A 126 -21.99 5.53 -18.57
N ILE A 127 -20.97 5.10 -17.81
CA ILE A 127 -19.79 4.40 -18.33
C ILE A 127 -19.97 2.88 -18.17
N GLU A 128 -20.18 2.18 -19.27
CA GLU A 128 -20.28 0.71 -19.29
C GLU A 128 -18.91 0.04 -19.46
N GLU A 129 -18.13 0.50 -20.44
CA GLU A 129 -16.82 -0.06 -20.78
C GLU A 129 -15.71 1.00 -20.65
N PRO A 130 -15.06 1.11 -19.48
CA PRO A 130 -14.02 2.11 -19.25
C PRO A 130 -12.75 1.80 -20.05
N ARG A 131 -12.22 2.80 -20.76
CA ARG A 131 -11.03 2.68 -21.64
C ARG A 131 -9.76 3.27 -21.05
N ASN A 132 -9.91 4.14 -20.06
CA ASN A 132 -8.80 4.80 -19.37
C ASN A 132 -9.05 4.84 -17.85
N LEU A 133 -8.06 5.31 -17.10
CA LEU A 133 -8.11 5.36 -15.64
C LEU A 133 -9.22 6.29 -15.13
N GLU A 134 -9.43 7.44 -15.79
CA GLU A 134 -10.52 8.37 -15.42
C GLU A 134 -11.88 7.67 -15.54
N GLU A 135 -12.20 7.09 -16.70
CA GLU A 135 -13.46 6.35 -16.93
C GLU A 135 -13.61 5.18 -15.95
N GLN A 136 -12.52 4.46 -15.65
CA GLN A 136 -12.51 3.36 -14.69
C GLN A 136 -12.78 3.83 -13.25
N ALA A 137 -12.20 4.95 -12.82
CA ALA A 137 -12.42 5.46 -11.48
C ALA A 137 -13.85 5.99 -11.33
N LEU A 138 -14.33 6.74 -12.33
CA LEU A 138 -15.70 7.28 -12.36
C LEU A 138 -16.75 6.17 -12.31
N SER A 139 -16.57 5.08 -13.07
CA SER A 139 -17.48 3.93 -13.05
C SER A 139 -17.47 3.16 -11.73
N LEU A 140 -16.40 3.29 -10.92
CA LEU A 140 -16.29 2.61 -9.62
C LEU A 140 -16.78 3.46 -8.44
N VAL A 141 -16.46 4.75 -8.40
CA VAL A 141 -16.63 5.59 -7.20
C VAL A 141 -17.38 6.91 -7.44
N GLY A 142 -17.74 7.22 -8.68
CA GLY A 142 -18.40 8.47 -9.04
C GLY A 142 -17.46 9.68 -9.07
N ARG A 143 -18.02 10.83 -9.47
CA ARG A 143 -17.26 12.05 -9.77
C ARG A 143 -16.61 12.69 -8.56
N ASP A 144 -17.33 12.83 -7.45
CA ASP A 144 -16.83 13.58 -6.29
C ASP A 144 -15.56 12.93 -5.72
N ILE A 145 -15.59 11.60 -5.52
CA ILE A 145 -14.44 10.85 -5.02
C ILE A 145 -13.29 10.91 -6.03
N PHE A 146 -13.60 10.75 -7.32
CA PHE A 146 -12.58 10.83 -8.37
C PHE A 146 -11.87 12.18 -8.35
N GLU A 147 -12.60 13.29 -8.40
CA GLU A 147 -12.03 14.63 -8.48
C GLU A 147 -11.29 15.06 -7.22
N LYS A 148 -11.85 14.74 -6.03
CA LYS A 148 -11.23 15.13 -4.76
C LYS A 148 -10.06 14.24 -4.37
N LEU A 149 -10.18 12.93 -4.54
CA LEU A 149 -9.29 11.96 -3.88
C LEU A 149 -8.49 11.06 -4.84
N VAL A 150 -8.80 11.03 -6.14
CA VAL A 150 -8.10 10.15 -7.10
C VAL A 150 -7.31 10.95 -8.13
N LYS A 151 -7.95 11.86 -8.85
CA LYS A 151 -7.41 12.52 -10.04
C LYS A 151 -6.05 13.18 -9.80
N GLY A 152 -6.03 14.22 -8.95
CA GLY A 152 -4.81 14.98 -8.73
C GLY A 152 -3.68 14.19 -8.08
N TYR A 153 -4.00 13.17 -7.27
CA TYR A 153 -2.98 12.27 -6.72
C TYR A 153 -2.38 11.38 -7.81
N THR A 154 -3.23 10.79 -8.64
CA THR A 154 -2.83 9.90 -9.75
C THR A 154 -1.98 10.64 -10.77
N GLU A 155 -2.41 11.81 -11.23
CA GLU A 155 -1.69 12.59 -12.25
C GLU A 155 -0.32 13.03 -11.76
N LYS A 156 -0.22 13.38 -10.47
CA LYS A 156 1.06 13.70 -9.83
C LYS A 156 1.97 12.47 -9.71
N GLN A 157 1.43 11.31 -9.35
CA GLN A 157 2.22 10.07 -9.24
C GLN A 157 2.75 9.62 -10.60
N TRP A 158 1.95 9.74 -11.66
CA TRP A 158 2.27 9.22 -12.98
C TRP A 158 2.83 10.27 -13.96
N GLY A 159 2.73 11.56 -13.63
CA GLY A 159 3.13 12.66 -14.51
C GLY A 159 2.33 12.73 -15.82
N ARG A 160 1.09 12.22 -15.83
CA ARG A 160 0.21 12.12 -17.01
C ARG A 160 -1.26 12.31 -16.61
N ASP A 161 -2.07 12.82 -17.53
CA ASP A 161 -3.52 12.95 -17.33
C ASP A 161 -4.17 11.58 -17.16
N CYS A 162 -5.20 11.48 -16.30
CA CYS A 162 -5.93 10.22 -16.07
C CYS A 162 -6.54 9.62 -17.34
N LYS A 163 -6.85 10.44 -18.35
CA LYS A 163 -7.38 9.99 -19.64
C LYS A 163 -6.34 9.28 -20.51
N ASP A 164 -5.06 9.56 -20.29
CA ASP A 164 -3.94 8.97 -21.03
C ASP A 164 -3.36 7.74 -20.32
N LEU A 165 -3.94 7.37 -19.16
CA LEU A 165 -3.53 6.23 -18.36
C LEU A 165 -4.44 5.01 -18.64
N PRO A 166 -3.88 3.80 -18.81
CA PRO A 166 -4.67 2.59 -18.99
C PRO A 166 -5.62 2.33 -17.82
N ALA A 167 -6.85 1.89 -18.11
CA ALA A 167 -7.83 1.49 -17.09
C ALA A 167 -7.29 0.38 -16.14
N SER A 168 -6.39 -0.46 -16.63
CA SER A 168 -5.81 -1.58 -15.88
C SER A 168 -4.95 -1.18 -14.66
N ILE A 169 -4.55 0.09 -14.56
CA ILE A 169 -3.83 0.62 -13.40
C ILE A 169 -4.71 0.57 -12.14
N ILE A 170 -6.03 0.79 -12.29
CA ILE A 170 -7.00 0.71 -11.20
C ILE A 170 -7.99 -0.41 -11.50
N LYS A 171 -7.65 -1.64 -11.09
CA LYS A 171 -8.60 -2.76 -11.23
C LYS A 171 -9.73 -2.70 -10.22
N ARG A 172 -9.46 -2.19 -9.00
CA ARG A 172 -10.42 -2.05 -7.90
C ARG A 172 -10.02 -0.87 -7.02
N LEU A 173 -11.00 -0.12 -6.54
CA LEU A 173 -10.84 0.84 -5.44
C LEU A 173 -11.52 0.26 -4.20
N PRO A 174 -10.84 0.21 -3.04
CA PRO A 174 -11.44 -0.27 -1.82
C PRO A 174 -12.51 0.72 -1.33
N VAL A 175 -13.77 0.36 -1.51
CA VAL A 175 -14.95 1.07 -1.01
C VAL A 175 -15.56 0.23 0.12
N ARG A 176 -15.67 0.81 1.33
CA ARG A 176 -16.18 0.12 2.51
C ARG A 176 -17.38 0.84 3.10
N PHE A 177 -18.52 0.18 3.17
CA PHE A 177 -19.73 0.72 3.80
C PHE A 177 -19.76 0.46 5.33
N ILE A 178 -18.62 0.66 5.98
CA ILE A 178 -18.41 0.61 7.44
C ILE A 178 -17.46 1.73 7.87
N TYR A 179 -17.42 2.07 9.15
CA TYR A 179 -16.48 3.04 9.71
C TYR A 179 -15.16 2.36 10.08
N ASP A 180 -14.27 2.23 9.09
CA ASP A 180 -12.97 1.55 9.26
C ASP A 180 -11.88 2.22 8.41
N ASN A 181 -10.90 2.81 9.09
CA ASN A 181 -9.76 3.50 8.47
C ASN A 181 -8.53 2.60 8.29
N ASN A 182 -8.62 1.28 8.56
CA ASN A 182 -7.49 0.39 8.36
C ASN A 182 -7.21 0.22 6.85
N TYR A 183 -6.05 0.67 6.38
CA TYR A 183 -5.75 0.69 4.95
C TYR A 183 -5.71 -0.70 4.31
N PHE A 184 -5.24 -1.71 5.05
CA PHE A 184 -5.17 -3.08 4.57
C PHE A 184 -6.30 -3.94 5.17
N ASN A 185 -6.70 -4.99 4.45
CA ASN A 185 -7.66 -5.99 4.94
C ASN A 185 -6.97 -7.21 5.56
N ASP A 186 -5.64 -7.18 5.68
CA ASP A 186 -4.86 -8.32 6.11
C ASP A 186 -5.00 -8.62 7.60
N ARG A 187 -4.94 -9.91 7.94
CA ARG A 187 -5.08 -10.38 9.32
C ARG A 187 -3.96 -9.87 10.24
N TRP A 188 -2.72 -9.81 9.74
CA TRP A 188 -1.57 -9.31 10.48
C TRP A 188 -1.03 -8.05 9.81
N GLN A 189 -0.74 -7.04 10.62
CA GLN A 189 -0.12 -5.79 10.22
C GLN A 189 0.73 -5.26 11.38
N GLY A 190 1.85 -4.61 11.06
CA GLY A 190 2.69 -3.94 12.05
C GLY A 190 3.97 -3.37 11.46
N ILE A 191 4.80 -2.81 12.33
CA ILE A 191 6.16 -2.36 12.04
C ILE A 191 7.13 -3.14 12.94
N PRO A 192 8.27 -3.65 12.42
CA PRO A 192 9.26 -4.29 13.25
C PRO A 192 9.82 -3.31 14.30
N MET A 193 9.83 -3.73 15.55
CA MET A 193 10.42 -2.99 16.66
C MET A 193 11.93 -2.85 16.41
N GLY A 194 12.42 -1.62 16.39
CA GLY A 194 13.82 -1.31 16.04
C GLY A 194 14.06 -1.01 14.55
N GLY A 195 13.03 -1.09 13.69
CA GLY A 195 13.18 -0.85 12.25
C GLY A 195 13.40 -2.13 11.45
N TYR A 196 13.54 -1.99 10.13
CA TYR A 196 13.76 -3.12 9.22
C TYR A 196 15.24 -3.53 9.11
N THR A 197 16.15 -2.75 9.70
CA THR A 197 17.60 -2.96 9.71
C THR A 197 18.22 -2.54 11.01
#